data_AF-A0A0C5BFX6-F1
#
_entry.id   AF-A0A0C5BFX6-F1
#
_cell.length_a   1.000
_cell.length_b   1.000
_cell.length_c   1.000
_cell.angle_alpha   90.00
_cell.angle_beta   90.00
_cell.angle_gamma   90.00
#
_symmetry.space_group_name_H-M   'P 1'
#
loop_
_entity.id
_entity.type
_entity.pdbx_description
1 polymer ?
#
loop_
_entity_poly.entity_id
_entity_poly.type
_entity_poly.pdbx_seq_one_letter_code
_entity_poly.pdbx_strand_id
1 'polypeptide(L)'
;MKVHLLTIGDVADAVAHRLTEALRAAGDLTSIDRIVGGRGLHPSYWPHADLRVVIAWRESAAEFEVVDRSCAETGVPFTQAVFTHPRLRVGPTIVPGGGGEPSNTVGGCQRCLERRQRQHDAGIERAEALWQRYAVDDTAGPSGYLPHHVSLATALLARVVAAARAGRLEQERNVVRSVHLLRGTTHLTELIPVHGCERCGVQRLDSTWARLASEFADLGAIAARRTAGV
;
A
#
# COMPACT_ATOMS: atom_id res chain seq x y z
N MET A 1 14.90 10.00 -12.48
CA MET A 1 14.57 9.37 -11.18
C MET A 1 14.96 7.89 -11.22
N LYS A 2 15.36 7.30 -10.10
CA LYS A 2 15.65 5.86 -9.97
C LYS A 2 14.40 5.13 -9.54
N VAL A 3 13.90 4.22 -10.37
CA VAL A 3 12.69 3.44 -10.10
C VAL A 3 13.05 1.96 -10.01
N HIS A 4 12.72 1.34 -8.89
CA HIS A 4 12.93 -0.09 -8.69
C HIS A 4 11.61 -0.84 -8.85
N LEU A 5 11.58 -1.79 -9.78
CA LEU A 5 10.42 -2.60 -10.12
C LEU A 5 10.59 -4.00 -9.52
N LEU A 6 9.67 -4.39 -8.66
CA LEU A 6 9.57 -5.75 -8.10
C LEU A 6 8.44 -6.48 -8.81
N THR A 7 8.75 -7.59 -9.48
CA THR A 7 7.75 -8.32 -10.29
C THR A 7 7.42 -9.69 -9.72
N ILE A 8 6.14 -10.03 -9.71
CA ILE A 8 5.62 -11.34 -9.27
C ILE A 8 4.74 -11.87 -10.40
N GLY A 9 5.26 -12.86 -11.13
CA GLY A 9 4.63 -13.57 -12.26
C GLY A 9 4.66 -12.85 -13.61
N ASP A 10 4.14 -13.52 -14.64
CA ASP A 10 4.44 -13.15 -16.03
C ASP A 10 3.75 -11.86 -16.51
N VAL A 11 2.52 -11.60 -16.05
CA VAL A 11 1.87 -10.32 -16.32
C VAL A 11 2.64 -9.16 -15.69
N ALA A 12 3.26 -9.38 -14.52
CA ALA A 12 4.05 -8.37 -13.84
C ALA A 12 5.32 -8.05 -14.61
N ASP A 13 6.00 -9.07 -15.12
CA ASP A 13 7.16 -8.90 -16.00
C ASP A 13 6.79 -8.13 -17.27
N ALA A 14 5.68 -8.46 -17.91
CA ALA A 14 5.22 -7.75 -19.11
C ALA A 14 4.94 -6.27 -18.83
N VAL A 15 4.32 -5.95 -17.69
CA VAL A 15 4.11 -4.56 -17.25
C VAL A 15 5.44 -3.87 -16.95
N ALA A 16 6.38 -4.53 -16.29
CA ALA A 16 7.68 -3.95 -15.94
C ALA A 16 8.54 -3.64 -17.17
N HIS A 17 8.53 -4.50 -18.18
CA HIS A 17 9.22 -4.25 -19.45
C HIS A 17 8.63 -3.01 -20.14
N ARG A 18 7.31 -2.98 -20.33
CA ARG A 18 6.65 -1.85 -21.00
C ARG A 18 6.76 -0.54 -20.21
N LEU A 19 6.67 -0.62 -18.89
CA LEU A 19 6.88 0.54 -18.01
C LEU A 19 8.32 1.03 -18.12
N THR A 20 9.30 0.12 -18.10
CA THR A 20 10.71 0.47 -18.28
C THR A 20 10.98 1.22 -19.57
N GLU A 21 10.41 0.80 -20.70
CA GLU A 21 10.52 1.52 -21.97
C GLU A 21 10.00 2.96 -21.85
N ALA A 22 8.79 3.12 -21.29
CA ALA A 22 8.19 4.43 -21.10
C ALA A 22 8.99 5.33 -20.13
N LEU A 23 9.56 4.75 -19.07
CA LEU A 23 10.35 5.46 -18.07
C LEU A 23 11.73 5.88 -18.62
N ARG A 24 12.40 5.00 -19.36
CA ARG A 24 13.68 5.31 -20.03
C ARG A 24 13.52 6.40 -21.08
N ALA A 25 12.43 6.37 -21.85
CA ALA A 25 12.10 7.44 -22.79
C ALA A 25 11.94 8.81 -22.11
N ALA A 26 11.58 8.83 -20.83
CA ALA A 26 11.47 10.03 -20.02
C ALA A 26 12.73 10.35 -19.18
N GLY A 27 13.84 9.62 -19.38
CA GLY A 27 15.11 9.85 -18.70
C GLY A 27 15.26 9.22 -17.32
N ASP A 28 14.40 8.27 -16.94
CA ASP A 28 14.52 7.55 -15.67
C ASP A 28 15.44 6.32 -15.76
N LEU A 29 16.05 5.98 -14.62
CA LEU A 29 16.83 4.77 -14.45
C LEU A 29 15.96 3.69 -13.82
N THR A 30 15.92 2.50 -14.41
CA THR A 30 15.09 1.40 -13.92
C THR A 30 15.92 0.16 -13.59
N SER A 31 15.60 -0.47 -12.47
CA SER A 31 16.05 -1.82 -12.09
C SER A 31 14.85 -2.73 -11.93
N ILE A 32 14.98 -4.00 -12.33
CA ILE A 32 13.92 -4.99 -12.24
C ILE A 32 14.45 -6.18 -11.44
N ASP A 33 13.74 -6.56 -10.39
CA ASP A 33 13.98 -7.79 -9.65
C ASP A 33 12.72 -8.65 -9.66
N ARG A 34 12.86 -9.89 -10.16
CA ARG A 34 11.76 -10.86 -10.19
C ARG A 34 11.73 -11.65 -8.89
N ILE A 35 10.56 -11.74 -8.28
CA ILE A 35 10.29 -12.52 -7.06
C ILE A 35 9.70 -13.88 -7.47
N VAL A 36 10.35 -14.97 -7.06
CA VAL A 36 9.92 -16.35 -7.30
C VAL A 36 10.13 -17.18 -6.04
N GLY A 37 9.08 -17.78 -5.49
CA GLY A 37 9.17 -18.56 -4.26
C GLY A 37 9.89 -17.84 -3.10
N GLY A 38 9.69 -16.52 -2.95
CA GLY A 38 10.35 -15.68 -1.94
C GLY A 38 11.81 -15.29 -2.24
N ARG A 39 12.45 -15.84 -3.26
CA ARG A 39 13.75 -15.35 -3.74
C ARG A 39 13.59 -13.96 -4.35
N GLY A 40 14.58 -13.08 -4.17
CA GLY A 40 14.52 -11.68 -4.63
C GLY A 40 13.79 -10.74 -3.66
N LEU A 41 13.17 -11.26 -2.59
CA LEU A 41 12.43 -10.46 -1.62
C LEU A 41 13.32 -9.91 -0.47
N HIS A 42 14.60 -10.28 -0.41
CA HIS A 42 15.48 -9.85 0.67
C HIS A 42 16.01 -8.42 0.43
N PRO A 43 15.68 -7.42 1.29
CA PRO A 43 15.95 -6.02 1.01
C PRO A 43 17.43 -5.64 0.83
N SER A 44 18.37 -6.44 1.35
CA SER A 44 19.81 -6.16 1.20
C SER A 44 20.30 -6.25 -0.24
N TYR A 45 19.55 -6.91 -1.14
CA TYR A 45 19.90 -7.00 -2.55
C TYR A 45 19.26 -5.89 -3.39
N TRP A 46 18.34 -5.10 -2.81
CA TRP A 46 17.61 -4.11 -3.56
C TRP A 46 18.46 -2.86 -3.79
N PRO A 47 18.39 -2.27 -5.00
CA PRO A 47 19.10 -1.05 -5.28
C PRO A 47 18.49 0.13 -4.51
N HIS A 48 19.29 1.18 -4.36
CA HIS A 48 18.79 2.49 -3.94
C HIS A 48 17.88 3.05 -5.04
N ALA A 49 16.65 3.39 -4.65
CA ALA A 49 15.63 3.93 -5.55
C ALA A 49 14.93 5.12 -4.90
N ASP A 50 14.42 6.02 -5.73
CA ASP A 50 13.60 7.15 -5.31
C ASP A 50 12.12 6.73 -5.17
N LEU A 51 11.73 5.67 -5.88
CA LEU A 51 10.39 5.05 -5.84
C LEU A 51 10.49 3.55 -6.10
N ARG A 52 9.79 2.75 -5.30
CA ARG A 52 9.58 1.33 -5.55
C ARG A 52 8.20 1.07 -6.13
N VAL A 53 8.11 0.12 -7.06
CA VAL A 53 6.85 -0.31 -7.68
C VAL A 53 6.77 -1.82 -7.60
N VAL A 54 5.78 -2.33 -6.88
CA VAL A 54 5.50 -3.77 -6.84
C VAL A 54 4.42 -4.08 -7.86
N ILE A 55 4.66 -5.06 -8.72
CA ILE A 55 3.68 -5.52 -9.70
C ILE A 55 3.47 -7.00 -9.46
N ALA A 56 2.23 -7.42 -9.23
CA ALA A 56 1.92 -8.79 -8.87
C ALA A 56 0.66 -9.30 -9.57
N TRP A 57 0.71 -10.56 -10.00
CA TRP A 57 -0.48 -11.24 -10.53
C TRP A 57 -1.50 -11.63 -9.45
N ARG A 58 -1.15 -11.51 -8.17
CA ARG A 58 -1.97 -11.89 -7.01
C ARG A 58 -1.73 -10.99 -5.81
N GLU A 59 -2.66 -11.03 -4.86
CA GLU A 59 -2.38 -10.54 -3.50
C GLU A 59 -1.45 -11.50 -2.78
N SER A 60 -0.60 -10.95 -1.93
CA SER A 60 0.33 -11.72 -1.11
C SER A 60 0.77 -10.91 0.11
N ALA A 61 0.08 -11.09 1.23
CA ALA A 61 0.33 -10.33 2.45
C ALA A 61 1.80 -10.40 2.88
N ALA A 62 2.43 -11.58 2.76
CA ALA A 62 3.84 -11.77 3.11
C ALA A 62 4.79 -10.97 2.21
N GLU A 63 4.60 -11.00 0.88
CA GLU A 63 5.47 -10.29 -0.06
C GLU A 63 5.33 -8.77 0.11
N PHE A 64 4.09 -8.27 0.19
CA PHE A 64 3.83 -6.84 0.35
C PHE A 64 4.26 -6.31 1.74
N GLU A 65 4.14 -7.09 2.81
CA GLU A 65 4.62 -6.69 4.15
C GLU A 65 6.15 -6.54 4.17
N VAL A 66 6.91 -7.39 3.47
CA VAL A 66 8.38 -7.24 3.39
C VAL A 66 8.76 -5.96 2.66
N VAL A 67 8.07 -5.65 1.55
CA VAL A 67 8.28 -4.40 0.81
C VAL A 67 7.92 -3.20 1.67
N ASP A 68 6.72 -3.19 2.28
CA ASP A 68 6.24 -2.10 3.14
C ASP A 68 7.20 -1.85 4.31
N ARG A 69 7.69 -2.92 4.95
CA ARG A 69 8.66 -2.81 6.06
C ARG A 69 9.96 -2.17 5.60
N SER A 70 10.55 -2.66 4.52
CA SER A 70 11.78 -2.09 3.98
C SER A 70 11.60 -0.64 3.55
N CYS A 71 10.48 -0.31 2.92
CA CYS A 71 10.15 1.07 2.53
C CYS A 71 9.99 1.98 3.75
N ALA A 72 9.32 1.51 4.81
CA ALA A 72 9.18 2.25 6.06
C ALA A 72 10.54 2.51 6.73
N GLU A 73 11.43 1.50 6.77
CA GLU A 73 12.78 1.61 7.34
C GLU A 73 13.71 2.51 6.52
N THR A 74 13.58 2.50 5.19
CA THR A 74 14.46 3.25 4.27
C THR A 74 13.92 4.60 3.86
N GLY A 75 12.68 4.94 4.22
CA GLY A 75 12.00 6.17 3.81
C GLY A 75 11.62 6.23 2.33
N VAL A 76 11.83 5.15 1.58
CA VAL A 76 11.53 5.10 0.15
C VAL A 76 10.03 4.86 -0.06
N PRO A 77 9.31 5.72 -0.81
CA PRO A 77 7.92 5.49 -1.12
C PRO A 77 7.75 4.29 -2.06
N PHE A 78 6.57 3.66 -2.00
CA PHE A 78 6.21 2.64 -2.96
C PHE A 78 4.76 2.70 -3.39
N THR A 79 4.48 2.21 -4.59
CA THR A 79 3.12 1.93 -5.07
C THR A 79 3.05 0.48 -5.54
N GLN A 80 1.84 0.00 -5.80
CA GLN A 80 1.61 -1.38 -6.20
C GLN A 80 0.63 -1.48 -7.36
N ALA A 81 0.79 -2.50 -8.20
CA ALA A 81 -0.18 -2.92 -9.20
C ALA A 81 -0.48 -4.41 -9.00
N VAL A 82 -1.73 -4.74 -8.65
CA VAL A 82 -2.14 -6.10 -8.32
C VAL A 82 -3.30 -6.54 -9.22
N PHE A 83 -3.13 -7.68 -9.89
CA PHE A 83 -4.13 -8.26 -10.78
C PHE A 83 -5.01 -9.28 -10.05
N THR A 84 -6.00 -8.82 -9.29
CA THR A 84 -7.02 -9.69 -8.68
C THR A 84 -8.19 -9.91 -9.63
N HIS A 85 -8.08 -10.83 -10.59
CA HIS A 85 -9.11 -11.04 -11.62
C HIS A 85 -10.54 -11.10 -11.03
N PRO A 86 -11.51 -10.33 -11.55
CA PRO A 86 -11.46 -9.56 -12.80
C PRO A 86 -11.00 -8.10 -12.63
N ARG A 87 -10.23 -7.76 -11.61
CA ARG A 87 -9.80 -6.40 -11.28
C ARG A 87 -8.28 -6.23 -11.43
N LEU A 88 -7.88 -5.03 -11.84
CA LEU A 88 -6.54 -4.49 -11.68
C LEU A 88 -6.64 -3.38 -10.64
N ARG A 89 -5.84 -3.45 -9.58
CA ARG A 89 -5.71 -2.40 -8.57
C ARG A 89 -4.35 -1.75 -8.70
N VAL A 90 -4.28 -0.42 -8.78
CA VAL A 90 -3.05 0.37 -8.71
C VAL A 90 -3.11 1.29 -7.51
N GLY A 91 -2.08 1.25 -6.68
CA GLY A 91 -2.05 1.83 -5.35
C GLY A 91 -2.57 0.87 -4.27
N PRO A 92 -2.58 1.30 -3.00
CA PRO A 92 -2.24 2.64 -2.54
C PRO A 92 -0.78 2.99 -2.79
N THR A 93 -0.50 4.26 -3.10
CA THR A 93 0.86 4.75 -2.99
C THR A 93 1.12 5.08 -1.52
N ILE A 94 2.08 4.39 -0.94
CA ILE A 94 2.49 4.50 0.45
C ILE A 94 3.75 5.35 0.46
N VAL A 95 3.67 6.49 1.14
CA VAL A 95 4.79 7.42 1.31
C VAL A 95 5.18 7.42 2.80
N PRO A 96 6.32 6.81 3.17
CA PRO A 96 6.81 6.80 4.54
C PRO A 96 6.96 8.22 5.11
N GLY A 97 6.81 8.37 6.44
CA GLY A 97 7.16 9.63 7.12
C GLY A 97 6.07 10.73 7.22
N GLY A 98 4.79 10.44 6.94
CA GLY A 98 3.67 11.40 7.07
C GLY A 98 3.20 11.70 8.50
N GLY A 99 4.12 11.81 9.46
CA GLY A 99 3.84 11.90 10.91
C GLY A 99 3.78 13.32 11.51
N GLY A 100 3.74 14.37 10.70
CA GLY A 100 3.59 15.76 11.15
C GLY A 100 2.20 16.31 10.79
N GLU A 101 1.52 16.87 11.78
CA GLU A 101 0.16 17.46 11.74
C GLU A 101 -0.23 18.19 10.43
N PRO A 102 -1.52 18.27 10.05
CA PRO A 102 -2.72 17.75 10.74
C PRO A 102 -3.07 16.30 10.37
N SER A 103 -4.07 15.71 11.03
CA SER A 103 -4.48 14.29 10.85
C SER A 103 -4.89 13.87 9.43
N ASN A 104 -4.99 14.81 8.50
CA ASN A 104 -5.29 14.59 7.08
C ASN A 104 -4.05 14.30 6.20
N THR A 105 -2.84 14.33 6.77
CA THR A 105 -1.58 13.96 6.07
C THR A 105 -1.08 12.57 6.44
N VAL A 106 -1.78 11.85 7.32
CA VAL A 106 -1.36 10.52 7.80
C VAL A 106 -1.47 9.48 6.67
N GLY A 107 -0.34 8.95 6.26
CA GLY A 107 -0.27 7.84 5.29
C GLY A 107 -0.69 6.50 5.90
N GLY A 108 -1.44 5.71 5.15
CA GLY A 108 -1.63 4.29 5.45
C GLY A 108 -0.39 3.48 5.07
N CYS A 109 -0.22 2.32 5.70
CA CYS A 109 0.75 1.30 5.29
C CYS A 109 0.03 0.07 4.72
N GLN A 110 0.80 -0.92 4.28
CA GLN A 110 0.24 -2.18 3.80
C GLN A 110 -0.66 -2.87 4.83
N ARG A 111 -0.30 -2.87 6.12
CA ARG A 111 -1.15 -3.44 7.18
C ARG A 111 -2.49 -2.72 7.31
N CYS A 112 -2.52 -1.42 7.08
CA CYS A 112 -3.78 -0.66 7.06
C CYS A 112 -4.65 -1.11 5.89
N LEU A 113 -4.06 -1.29 4.70
CA LEU A 113 -4.76 -1.78 3.53
C LEU A 113 -5.41 -3.15 3.77
N GLU A 114 -4.63 -4.10 4.28
CA GLU A 114 -5.10 -5.46 4.55
C GLU A 114 -6.23 -5.48 5.58
N ARG A 115 -6.09 -4.71 6.68
CA ARG A 115 -7.16 -4.58 7.68
C ARG A 115 -8.43 -3.98 7.08
N ARG A 116 -8.33 -2.95 6.22
CA ARG A 116 -9.49 -2.36 5.54
C ARG A 116 -10.12 -3.31 4.54
N GLN A 117 -9.32 -4.09 3.81
CA GLN A 117 -9.84 -5.14 2.92
C GLN A 117 -10.65 -6.17 3.71
N ARG A 118 -10.13 -6.66 4.84
CA ARG A 118 -10.87 -7.58 5.72
C ARG A 118 -12.17 -7.01 6.26
N GLN A 119 -12.22 -5.72 6.56
CA GLN A 119 -13.42 -5.06 7.06
C GLN A 119 -14.52 -4.87 6.00
N HIS A 120 -14.14 -4.67 4.73
CA HIS A 120 -15.08 -4.26 3.69
C HIS A 120 -15.34 -5.33 2.62
N ASP A 121 -14.53 -6.39 2.56
CA ASP A 121 -14.73 -7.49 1.62
C ASP A 121 -15.55 -8.61 2.25
N ALA A 122 -16.84 -8.66 1.91
CA ALA A 122 -17.75 -9.73 2.34
C ALA A 122 -17.33 -11.12 1.84
N GLY A 123 -16.40 -11.20 0.87
CA GLY A 123 -15.83 -12.44 0.34
C GLY A 123 -14.45 -12.79 0.89
N ILE A 124 -13.96 -12.08 1.92
CA ILE A 124 -12.58 -12.18 2.37
C ILE A 124 -12.15 -13.60 2.75
N GLU A 125 -13.02 -14.40 3.37
CA GLU A 125 -12.70 -15.78 3.75
C GLU A 125 -12.33 -16.65 2.54
N ARG A 126 -13.04 -16.45 1.41
CA ARG A 126 -12.74 -17.17 0.15
C ARG A 126 -11.46 -16.64 -0.49
N ALA A 127 -11.26 -15.32 -0.44
CA ALA A 127 -10.05 -14.70 -0.96
C ALA A 127 -8.81 -15.14 -0.18
N GLU A 128 -8.88 -15.23 1.15
CA GLU A 128 -7.77 -15.66 2.00
C GLU A 128 -7.38 -17.12 1.75
N ALA A 129 -8.36 -18.03 1.58
CA ALA A 129 -8.07 -19.41 1.20
C ALA A 129 -7.33 -19.51 -0.14
N LEU A 130 -7.71 -18.69 -1.13
CA LEU A 130 -6.99 -18.60 -2.41
C LEU A 130 -5.59 -18.02 -2.25
N TRP A 131 -5.42 -16.96 -1.45
CA TRP A 131 -4.12 -16.35 -1.19
C TRP A 131 -3.16 -17.33 -0.51
N GLN A 132 -3.66 -18.11 0.46
CA GLN A 132 -2.89 -19.17 1.10
C GLN A 132 -2.47 -20.25 0.10
N ARG A 133 -3.38 -20.67 -0.79
CA ARG A 133 -3.06 -21.62 -1.85
C ARG A 133 -1.95 -21.08 -2.76
N TYR A 134 -2.04 -19.82 -3.17
CA TYR A 134 -1.04 -19.19 -4.04
C TYR A 134 0.29 -18.91 -3.35
N ALA A 135 0.32 -18.77 -2.02
CA ALA A 135 1.54 -18.64 -1.25
C ALA A 135 2.32 -19.96 -1.18
N VAL A 136 1.62 -21.10 -1.16
CA VAL A 136 2.23 -22.44 -1.19
C VAL A 136 2.64 -22.86 -2.60
N ASP A 137 1.84 -22.49 -3.60
CA ASP A 137 2.03 -22.86 -4.99
C ASP A 137 1.79 -21.65 -5.89
N ASP A 138 2.88 -21.02 -6.32
CA ASP A 138 2.84 -19.84 -7.18
C ASP A 138 2.43 -20.14 -8.63
N THR A 139 2.28 -21.42 -8.98
CA THR A 139 1.79 -21.89 -10.29
C THR A 139 0.30 -22.20 -10.30
N ALA A 140 -0.36 -22.25 -9.13
CA ALA A 140 -1.78 -22.55 -9.01
C ALA A 140 -2.71 -21.43 -9.53
N GLY A 141 -2.14 -20.30 -9.96
CA GLY A 141 -2.88 -19.16 -10.50
C GLY A 141 -3.34 -19.33 -11.94
N PRO A 142 -4.24 -18.43 -12.41
CA PRO A 142 -4.57 -18.36 -13.82
C PRO A 142 -3.35 -17.95 -14.65
N SER A 143 -3.08 -18.69 -15.71
CA SER A 143 -2.03 -18.37 -16.68
C SER A 143 -2.53 -17.39 -17.75
N GLY A 144 -1.65 -16.50 -18.19
CA GLY A 144 -1.87 -15.61 -19.33
C GLY A 144 -2.51 -14.28 -18.97
N TYR A 145 -2.40 -13.34 -19.90
CA TYR A 145 -2.92 -11.98 -19.79
C TYR A 145 -3.22 -11.42 -21.18
N LEU A 146 -4.14 -10.46 -21.23
CA LEU A 146 -4.43 -9.75 -22.47
C LEU A 146 -3.49 -8.52 -22.57
N PRO A 147 -2.97 -8.19 -23.77
CA PRO A 147 -2.06 -7.05 -23.93
C PRO A 147 -2.62 -5.71 -23.40
N HIS A 148 -3.94 -5.53 -23.43
CA HIS A 148 -4.56 -4.31 -22.92
C HIS A 148 -4.55 -4.24 -21.37
N HIS A 149 -4.51 -5.38 -20.67
CA HIS A 149 -4.30 -5.39 -19.20
C HIS A 149 -2.94 -4.79 -18.85
N VAL A 150 -1.90 -5.15 -19.63
CA VAL A 150 -0.55 -4.59 -19.51
C VAL A 150 -0.57 -3.09 -19.80
N SER A 151 -1.19 -2.67 -20.90
CA SER A 151 -1.34 -1.24 -21.25
C SER A 151 -1.96 -0.41 -20.11
N LEU A 152 -3.04 -0.92 -19.50
CA LEU A 152 -3.76 -0.24 -18.42
C LEU A 152 -2.89 -0.09 -17.17
N ALA A 153 -2.24 -1.17 -16.72
CA ALA A 153 -1.35 -1.13 -15.57
C ALA A 153 -0.16 -0.19 -15.81
N THR A 154 0.48 -0.28 -16.98
CA THR A 154 1.59 0.61 -17.34
C THR A 154 1.17 2.07 -17.32
N ALA A 155 0.01 2.43 -17.89
CA ALA A 155 -0.47 3.82 -17.91
C ALA A 155 -0.73 4.37 -16.51
N LEU A 156 -1.38 3.58 -15.64
CA LEU A 156 -1.68 3.96 -14.28
C LEU A 156 -0.42 4.09 -13.42
N LEU A 157 0.55 3.18 -13.57
CA LEU A 157 1.84 3.27 -12.88
C LEU A 157 2.68 4.43 -13.39
N ALA A 158 2.76 4.64 -14.70
CA ALA A 158 3.49 5.76 -15.30
C ALA A 158 2.98 7.12 -14.78
N ARG A 159 1.67 7.24 -14.50
CA ARG A 159 1.10 8.43 -13.84
C ARG A 159 1.69 8.64 -12.43
N VAL A 160 1.78 7.61 -11.61
CA VAL A 160 2.36 7.71 -10.25
C VAL A 160 3.84 8.07 -10.33
N VAL A 161 4.57 7.44 -11.23
CA VAL A 161 5.99 7.74 -11.47
C VAL A 161 6.19 9.18 -11.96
N ALA A 162 5.32 9.68 -12.85
CA ALA A 162 5.34 11.07 -13.30
C ALA A 162 5.02 12.05 -12.17
N ALA A 163 4.10 11.71 -11.25
CA ALA A 163 3.83 12.51 -10.06
C ALA A 163 5.05 12.56 -9.13
N ALA A 164 5.72 11.42 -8.91
CA ALA A 164 6.97 11.37 -8.15
C ALA A 164 8.06 12.26 -8.78
N ARG A 165 8.27 12.12 -10.09
CA ARG A 165 9.24 12.94 -10.85
C ARG A 165 8.96 14.44 -10.72
N ALA A 166 7.69 14.82 -10.69
CA ALA A 166 7.26 16.22 -10.54
C ALA A 166 7.23 16.72 -9.09
N GLY A 167 7.68 15.93 -8.10
CA GLY A 167 7.61 16.31 -6.68
C GLY A 167 6.18 16.35 -6.11
N ARG A 168 5.23 15.67 -6.75
CA ARG A 168 3.80 15.65 -6.42
C ARG A 168 3.32 14.30 -5.87
N LEU A 169 4.23 13.46 -5.37
CA LEU A 169 3.89 12.11 -4.91
C LEU A 169 2.88 12.10 -3.74
N GLU A 170 2.90 13.15 -2.92
CA GLU A 170 1.91 13.36 -1.86
C GLU A 170 0.46 13.37 -2.36
N GLN A 171 0.21 13.81 -3.60
CA GLN A 171 -1.12 13.80 -4.22
C GLN A 171 -1.59 12.39 -4.59
N GLU A 172 -0.67 11.43 -4.63
CA GLU A 172 -0.95 10.02 -4.92
C GLU A 172 -0.97 9.18 -3.63
N ARG A 173 -0.62 9.76 -2.47
CA ARG A 173 -0.68 9.12 -1.15
C ARG A 173 -2.05 8.53 -0.92
N ASN A 174 -2.10 7.29 -0.46
CA ASN A 174 -3.32 6.53 -0.15
C ASN A 174 -4.27 6.30 -1.35
N VAL A 175 -4.02 6.88 -2.52
CA VAL A 175 -4.91 6.77 -3.68
C VAL A 175 -4.87 5.37 -4.26
N VAL A 176 -6.04 4.75 -4.40
CA VAL A 176 -6.25 3.43 -4.99
C VAL A 176 -7.14 3.56 -6.22
N ARG A 177 -6.61 3.18 -7.37
CA ARG A 177 -7.33 3.10 -8.65
C ARG A 177 -7.62 1.65 -8.96
N SER A 178 -8.88 1.32 -9.21
CA SER A 178 -9.27 -0.03 -9.62
C SER A 178 -9.92 0.01 -10.99
N VAL A 179 -9.60 -0.97 -11.83
CA VAL A 179 -10.21 -1.17 -13.15
C VAL A 179 -10.79 -2.58 -13.19
N HIS A 180 -12.07 -2.70 -13.53
CA HIS A 180 -12.67 -3.99 -13.82
C HIS A 180 -12.31 -4.40 -15.25
N LEU A 181 -11.41 -5.36 -15.40
CA LEU A 181 -10.81 -5.77 -16.67
C LEU A 181 -11.83 -6.29 -17.69
N LEU A 182 -12.92 -6.92 -17.24
CA LEU A 182 -13.98 -7.38 -18.14
C LEU A 182 -15.01 -6.30 -18.53
N ARG A 183 -15.23 -5.29 -17.68
CA ARG A 183 -16.31 -4.28 -17.86
C ARG A 183 -15.78 -2.91 -18.25
N GLY A 184 -14.48 -2.67 -18.11
CA GLY A 184 -13.86 -1.36 -18.29
C GLY A 184 -14.22 -0.32 -17.21
N THR A 185 -15.03 -0.67 -16.22
CA THR A 185 -15.42 0.28 -15.16
C THR A 185 -14.23 0.63 -14.29
N THR A 186 -14.08 1.92 -13.99
CA THR A 186 -12.99 2.43 -13.16
C THR A 186 -13.51 2.97 -11.84
N HIS A 187 -12.73 2.80 -10.79
CA HIS A 187 -13.02 3.31 -9.46
C HIS A 187 -11.80 4.00 -8.89
N LEU A 188 -12.02 5.15 -8.25
CA LEU A 188 -11.02 5.86 -7.47
C LEU A 188 -11.47 5.81 -6.01
N THR A 189 -10.60 5.33 -5.14
CA THR A 189 -10.84 5.20 -3.72
C THR A 189 -9.58 5.64 -2.96
N GLU A 190 -9.70 5.82 -1.66
CA GLU A 190 -8.59 6.19 -0.79
C GLU A 190 -8.46 5.16 0.34
N LEU A 191 -7.22 4.77 0.64
CA LEU A 191 -6.91 4.01 1.83
C LEU A 191 -7.03 4.91 3.07
N ILE A 192 -8.02 4.63 3.91
CA ILE A 192 -8.11 5.24 5.24
C ILE A 192 -7.17 4.50 6.21
N PRO A 193 -6.15 5.17 6.80
CA PRO A 193 -5.28 4.55 7.80
C PRO A 193 -6.07 3.95 8.95
N VAL A 194 -5.55 2.87 9.53
CA VAL A 194 -6.14 2.26 10.72
C VAL A 194 -5.59 2.96 11.96
N HIS A 195 -6.51 3.38 12.83
CA HIS A 195 -6.14 3.99 14.11
C HIS A 195 -5.34 2.99 14.98
N GLY A 196 -4.27 3.48 15.63
CA GLY A 196 -3.39 2.61 16.43
C GLY A 196 -2.62 1.57 15.62
N CYS A 197 -2.39 1.79 14.32
CA CYS A 197 -1.55 0.89 13.54
C CYS A 197 -0.10 0.90 14.08
N GLU A 198 0.43 -0.28 14.42
CA GLU A 198 1.80 -0.43 14.93
C GLU A 198 2.89 0.03 13.94
N ARG A 199 2.58 0.08 12.63
CA ARG A 199 3.53 0.46 11.57
C ARG A 199 3.50 1.96 11.26
N CYS A 200 2.31 2.50 10.99
CA CYS A 200 2.16 3.89 10.52
C CYS A 200 1.25 4.75 11.41
N GLY A 201 0.67 4.17 12.46
CA GLY A 201 -0.13 4.91 13.40
C GLY A 201 0.79 5.82 14.20
N VAL A 202 0.42 7.10 14.30
CA VAL A 202 0.95 7.96 15.34
C VAL A 202 0.62 7.28 16.66
N GLN A 203 1.65 6.96 17.46
CA GLN A 203 1.44 6.68 18.87
C GLN A 203 0.91 7.98 19.48
N ARG A 204 -0.40 8.17 19.41
CA ARG A 204 -1.05 9.05 20.36
C ARG A 204 -0.87 8.33 21.69
N LEU A 205 0.11 8.76 22.46
CA LEU A 205 -0.01 8.63 23.91
C LEU A 205 -1.42 9.13 24.19
N ASP A 206 -2.31 8.25 24.66
CA ASP A 206 -3.72 8.50 24.95
C ASP A 206 -3.88 9.51 26.12
N SER A 207 -3.14 10.62 26.08
CA SER A 207 -3.22 11.69 27.04
C SER A 207 -4.58 12.36 26.98
N THR A 208 -5.35 12.24 25.90
CA THR A 208 -6.70 12.82 25.85
C THR A 208 -7.69 12.06 26.73
N TRP A 209 -7.67 10.72 26.74
CA TRP A 209 -8.56 9.93 27.62
C TRP A 209 -8.06 9.93 29.06
N ALA A 210 -6.76 9.83 29.27
CA ALA A 210 -6.18 9.95 30.62
C ALA A 210 -6.44 11.35 31.22
N ARG A 211 -6.37 12.41 30.41
CA ARG A 211 -6.67 13.79 30.85
C ARG A 211 -8.17 14.03 31.04
N LEU A 212 -9.04 13.50 30.17
CA LEU A 212 -10.49 13.51 30.42
C LEU A 212 -10.84 12.75 31.70
N ALA A 213 -10.22 11.61 31.94
CA ALA A 213 -10.42 10.83 33.16
C ALA A 213 -9.96 11.59 34.41
N SER A 214 -8.82 12.28 34.36
CA SER A 214 -8.38 13.14 35.47
C SER A 214 -9.30 14.34 35.67
N GLU A 215 -9.71 15.01 34.59
CA GLU A 215 -10.65 16.15 34.65
C GLU A 215 -12.01 15.73 35.24
N PHE A 216 -12.53 14.54 34.89
CA PHE A 216 -13.76 13.99 35.48
C PHE A 216 -13.58 13.57 36.94
N ALA A 217 -12.43 13.01 37.31
CA ALA A 217 -12.13 12.68 38.71
C ALA A 217 -12.07 13.95 39.59
N ASP A 218 -11.49 15.03 39.07
CA ASP A 218 -11.43 16.32 39.75
C ASP A 218 -12.83 16.95 39.92
N LEU A 219 -13.68 16.87 38.89
CA LEU A 219 -15.08 17.32 38.98
C LEU A 219 -15.88 16.51 40.00
N GLY A 220 -15.68 15.19 40.06
CA GLY A 220 -16.30 14.32 41.07
C GLY A 220 -15.85 14.67 42.50
N ALA A 221 -14.57 14.98 42.68
CA ALA A 221 -14.02 15.38 43.98
C ALA A 221 -14.55 16.75 44.44
N ILE A 222 -14.73 17.70 43.53
CA ILE A 222 -15.34 19.01 43.82
C ILE A 222 -16.81 18.86 44.24
N ALA A 223 -17.56 17.98 43.56
CA ALA A 223 -18.95 17.70 43.92
C ALA A 223 -19.07 17.05 45.32
N ALA A 224 -18.19 16.10 45.65
CA ALA A 224 -18.18 15.44 46.96
C ALA A 224 -17.82 16.39 48.13
N ARG A 225 -16.93 17.38 47.89
CA ARG A 225 -16.61 18.40 48.91
C ARG A 225 -17.76 19.37 49.18
N ARG A 226 -18.63 19.60 48.19
CA ARG A 226 -19.83 20.45 48.36
C ARG A 226 -20.94 19.75 49.14
N THR A 227 -21.04 18.42 49.09
CA THR A 227 -22.04 17.66 49.83
C THR A 227 -21.61 17.33 51.26
N ALA A 228 -20.31 17.29 51.55
CA ALA A 228 -19.76 17.04 52.89
C ALA A 228 -19.64 18.28 53.79
N GLY A 229 -19.99 19.47 53.29
CA GLY A 229 -19.93 20.76 54.00
C GLY A 229 -21.28 21.27 54.50
N VAL A 230 -22.24 20.38 54.76
CA VAL A 230 -23.52 20.65 55.42
C VAL A 230 -23.56 19.94 56.77
#